data_AF-A0A9W9ZK62-F1
#
_entry.id   AF-A0A9W9ZK62-F1
#
_cell.length_a   1.000
_cell.length_b   1.000
_cell.length_c   1.000
_cell.angle_alpha   90.00
_cell.angle_beta   90.00
_cell.angle_gamma   90.00
#
_symmetry.space_group_name_H-M   'P 1'
#
loop_
_entity.id
_entity.type
_entity.pdbx_description
1 polymer ?
#
loop_
_entity_poly.entity_id
_entity_poly.type
_entity_poly.pdbx_seq_one_letter_code
_entity_poly.pdbx_strand_id
1 'polypeptide(L)'
;MKNETKKSRPEDFVENPAATYIENNFRAKKGSIAIVPGFSCEDIVRRGDAQGDGEYPTASGDPFTVFCDMVTDGGGWTLIGRFIMKDQNSMDMMEDQSNTYRKILPNYNTNKQYLLRNGFNQLKYDMGFTQIRFYCFKKKPGRVFHIMTNKNTEGADVVKFFTESETMPTACGSFTGLPDDNSSLAQNCDKWGFPNPDRWGHQTFLNDKRLFSRAMTWQIGRFYRFISKDPYSCDDIKEGISLGDTWKIFVR
;
A
#
# COMPACT_ATOMS: atom_id res chain seq x y z
N MET A 1 11.19 -25.57 7.86
CA MET A 1 11.44 -26.00 6.46
C MET A 1 11.56 -24.79 5.55
N LYS A 2 12.76 -24.43 5.09
CA LYS A 2 12.91 -23.39 4.06
C LYS A 2 12.72 -24.05 2.68
N ASN A 3 11.46 -24.03 2.22
CA ASN A 3 11.00 -24.53 0.91
C ASN A 3 11.50 -23.70 -0.28
N GLU A 4 12.66 -23.03 -0.19
CA GLU A 4 13.13 -22.18 -1.30
C GLU A 4 13.46 -23.01 -2.53
N THR A 5 14.27 -24.07 -2.42
CA THR A 5 14.56 -24.96 -3.55
C THR A 5 13.29 -25.61 -4.08
N LYS A 6 12.40 -26.07 -3.18
CA LYS A 6 11.08 -26.62 -3.55
C LYS A 6 10.21 -25.64 -4.33
N LYS A 7 10.35 -24.33 -4.11
CA LYS A 7 9.60 -23.27 -4.79
C LYS A 7 10.29 -22.72 -6.04
N SER A 8 11.62 -22.58 -6.02
CA SER A 8 12.38 -21.93 -7.09
C SER A 8 12.93 -22.90 -8.13
N ARG A 9 13.19 -24.15 -7.73
CA ARG A 9 13.71 -25.25 -8.58
C ARG A 9 13.18 -26.60 -8.09
N PRO A 10 11.88 -26.87 -8.28
CA PRO A 10 11.26 -28.10 -7.79
C PRO A 10 11.92 -29.38 -8.31
N GLU A 11 12.48 -29.34 -9.51
CA GLU A 11 13.27 -30.40 -10.15
C GLU A 11 14.57 -30.75 -9.40
N ASP A 12 15.16 -29.80 -8.68
CA ASP A 12 16.38 -30.00 -7.89
C ASP A 12 16.10 -30.41 -6.44
N PHE A 13 14.81 -30.53 -6.06
CA PHE A 13 14.42 -30.80 -4.68
C PHE A 13 14.45 -32.31 -4.37
N VAL A 14 15.35 -32.71 -3.48
CA VAL A 14 15.44 -34.08 -2.96
C VAL A 14 15.09 -34.10 -1.48
N GLU A 15 14.08 -34.88 -1.09
CA GLU A 15 13.78 -35.13 0.32
C GLU A 15 14.81 -36.09 0.92
N ASN A 16 15.58 -35.59 1.90
CA ASN A 16 16.51 -36.41 2.67
C ASN A 16 16.12 -36.40 4.16
N PRO A 17 15.47 -37.47 4.66
CA PRO A 17 15.01 -37.55 6.05
C PRO A 17 16.16 -37.62 7.08
N ALA A 18 17.41 -37.84 6.66
CA ALA A 18 18.58 -37.86 7.52
C ALA A 18 19.35 -36.51 7.58
N ALA A 19 18.86 -35.47 6.89
CA ALA A 19 19.54 -34.17 6.86
C ALA A 19 19.29 -33.37 8.15
N THR A 20 20.37 -33.07 8.88
CA THR A 20 20.36 -32.09 9.97
C THR A 20 20.55 -30.69 9.40
N TYR A 21 19.59 -29.79 9.63
CA TYR A 21 19.68 -28.40 9.18
C TYR A 21 20.61 -27.61 10.11
N ILE A 22 21.67 -27.05 9.55
CA ILE A 22 22.53 -26.06 10.21
C ILE A 22 22.24 -24.71 9.56
N GLU A 23 21.97 -23.68 10.36
CA GLU A 23 21.82 -22.32 9.81
C GLU A 23 23.16 -21.83 9.26
N ASN A 24 23.18 -21.48 7.98
CA ASN A 24 24.35 -20.89 7.35
C ASN A 24 24.41 -19.39 7.69
N ASN A 25 25.28 -19.02 8.63
CA ASN A 25 25.51 -17.63 9.03
C ASN A 25 26.11 -16.76 7.91
N PHE A 26 26.58 -17.34 6.81
CA PHE A 26 27.10 -16.63 5.63
C PHE A 26 26.05 -16.49 4.51
N ARG A 27 24.79 -16.84 4.77
CA ARG A 27 23.71 -16.64 3.79
C ARG A 27 23.54 -15.15 3.51
N ALA A 28 23.55 -14.78 2.23
CA ALA A 28 23.21 -13.42 1.82
C ALA A 28 21.77 -13.08 2.22
N LYS A 29 21.60 -11.93 2.88
CA LYS A 29 20.30 -11.42 3.32
C LYS A 29 19.45 -11.06 2.11
N LYS A 30 18.19 -11.49 2.08
CA LYS A 30 17.27 -11.13 1.01
C LYS A 30 17.01 -9.63 1.03
N GLY A 31 17.02 -9.02 -0.15
CA GLY A 31 16.83 -7.57 -0.30
C GLY A 31 18.06 -6.75 0.07
N SER A 32 19.24 -7.34 0.26
CA SER A 32 20.45 -6.55 0.55
C SER A 32 21.10 -5.96 -0.70
N ILE A 33 21.03 -6.67 -1.83
CA ILE A 33 21.63 -6.29 -3.12
C ILE A 33 20.77 -6.82 -4.28
N ALA A 34 20.89 -6.21 -5.46
CA ALA A 34 20.05 -6.54 -6.63
C ALA A 34 20.12 -8.01 -7.08
N ILE A 35 21.26 -8.68 -6.89
CA ILE A 35 21.43 -10.11 -7.22
C ILE A 35 20.86 -11.07 -6.15
N VAL A 36 20.49 -10.55 -4.97
CA VAL A 36 19.82 -11.32 -3.90
C VAL A 36 18.55 -10.57 -3.49
N PRO A 37 17.60 -10.34 -4.41
CA PRO A 37 16.39 -9.59 -4.09
C PRO A 37 15.50 -10.39 -3.13
N GLY A 38 14.74 -9.67 -2.30
CA GLY A 38 13.61 -10.26 -1.58
C GLY A 38 12.45 -10.51 -2.53
N PHE A 39 11.50 -11.37 -2.18
CA PHE A 39 10.31 -11.52 -3.04
C PHE A 39 9.38 -10.29 -2.94
N SER A 40 9.21 -9.78 -1.72
CA SER A 40 8.47 -8.56 -1.36
C SER A 40 9.06 -7.98 -0.07
N CYS A 41 8.62 -6.79 0.34
CA CYS A 41 9.00 -6.26 1.66
C CYS A 41 8.55 -7.20 2.79
N GLU A 42 7.36 -7.82 2.68
CA GLU A 42 6.86 -8.80 3.67
C GLU A 42 7.75 -10.05 3.75
N ASP A 43 8.23 -10.57 2.60
CA ASP A 43 9.15 -11.71 2.56
C ASP A 43 10.47 -11.40 3.29
N ILE A 44 11.01 -10.18 3.10
CA ILE A 44 12.26 -9.74 3.76
C ILE A 44 12.07 -9.72 5.28
N VAL A 45 10.97 -9.15 5.78
CA VAL A 45 10.65 -9.13 7.22
C VAL A 45 10.46 -10.55 7.75
N ARG A 46 9.67 -11.39 7.08
CA ARG A 46 9.42 -12.78 7.52
C ARG A 46 10.69 -13.62 7.64
N ARG A 47 11.75 -13.25 6.93
CA ARG A 47 13.05 -13.93 6.97
C ARG A 47 13.99 -13.39 8.05
N GLY A 48 13.66 -12.26 8.68
CA GLY A 48 14.55 -11.55 9.59
C GLY A 48 15.68 -10.80 8.87
N ASP A 49 15.54 -10.55 7.57
CA ASP A 49 16.57 -9.93 6.74
C ASP A 49 16.46 -8.39 6.67
N ALA A 50 15.39 -7.83 7.23
CA ALA A 50 15.13 -6.38 7.25
C ALA A 50 16.17 -5.62 8.10
N GLN A 51 16.58 -4.44 7.61
CA GLN A 51 17.58 -3.55 8.24
C GLN A 51 17.00 -2.20 8.66
N GLY A 52 15.67 -2.05 8.63
CA GLY A 52 14.95 -0.79 8.87
C GLY A 52 14.26 -0.27 7.61
N ASP A 53 13.59 0.87 7.72
CA ASP A 53 12.90 1.50 6.59
C ASP A 53 13.91 1.94 5.52
N GLY A 54 13.58 1.77 4.25
CA GLY A 54 14.47 2.18 3.18
C GLY A 54 14.20 1.50 1.84
N GLU A 55 15.15 1.65 0.94
CA GLU A 55 15.11 1.02 -0.38
C GLU A 55 15.60 -0.43 -0.31
N TYR A 56 14.83 -1.34 -0.90
CA TYR A 56 15.18 -2.74 -1.01
C TYR A 56 14.97 -3.24 -2.45
N PRO A 57 15.93 -3.97 -3.03
CA PRO A 57 15.69 -4.75 -4.24
C PRO A 57 14.70 -5.89 -3.94
N THR A 58 13.60 -5.91 -4.68
CA THR A 58 12.57 -6.95 -4.63
C THR A 58 12.34 -7.57 -6.00
N ALA A 59 11.80 -8.77 -6.03
CA ALA A 59 11.61 -9.58 -7.24
C ALA A 59 10.26 -10.29 -7.21
N SER A 60 9.18 -9.52 -7.32
CA SER A 60 7.88 -10.04 -7.77
C SER A 60 7.95 -10.28 -9.30
N GLY A 61 8.90 -11.10 -9.77
CA GLY A 61 9.36 -11.22 -11.17
C GLY A 61 10.81 -10.74 -11.34
N ASP A 62 11.10 -9.86 -12.32
CA ASP A 62 12.44 -9.27 -12.47
C ASP A 62 12.81 -8.36 -11.28
N PRO A 63 14.09 -8.27 -10.87
CA PRO A 63 14.48 -7.43 -9.74
C PRO A 63 14.31 -5.93 -10.00
N PHE A 64 13.70 -5.21 -9.06
CA PHE A 64 13.62 -3.74 -9.04
C PHE A 64 13.60 -3.22 -7.61
N THR A 65 14.01 -1.97 -7.43
CA THR A 65 14.04 -1.33 -6.10
C THR A 65 12.67 -0.78 -5.73
N VAL A 66 12.27 -1.00 -4.48
CA VAL A 66 11.07 -0.41 -3.87
C VAL A 66 11.42 0.20 -2.53
N PHE A 67 10.60 1.15 -2.07
CA PHE A 67 10.68 1.61 -0.69
C PHE A 67 9.84 0.70 0.22
N CYS A 68 10.46 0.19 1.28
CA CYS A 68 9.84 -0.62 2.30
C CYS A 68 9.77 0.14 3.63
N ASP A 69 8.59 0.11 4.26
CA ASP A 69 8.44 0.38 5.70
C ASP A 69 8.50 -0.98 6.42
N MET A 70 9.59 -1.16 7.16
CA MET A 70 9.97 -2.40 7.85
C MET A 70 9.69 -2.33 9.36
N VAL A 71 9.13 -1.23 9.87
CA VAL A 71 8.96 -1.01 11.31
C VAL A 71 7.48 -0.97 11.70
N THR A 72 6.64 -0.26 10.94
CA THR A 72 5.28 0.02 11.37
C THR A 72 4.41 -1.24 11.32
N ASP A 73 3.71 -1.53 12.42
CA ASP A 73 2.87 -2.72 12.57
C ASP A 73 3.60 -4.03 12.20
N GLY A 74 4.86 -4.15 12.64
CA GLY A 74 5.70 -5.30 12.32
C GLY A 74 6.33 -5.27 10.92
N GLY A 75 6.13 -4.21 10.15
CA GLY A 75 6.82 -3.95 8.89
C GLY A 75 6.30 -4.76 7.70
N GLY A 76 7.14 -4.79 6.65
CA GLY A 76 6.88 -5.55 5.43
C GLY A 76 6.04 -4.80 4.40
N TRP A 77 5.85 -3.50 4.58
CA TRP A 77 4.98 -2.67 3.77
C TRP A 77 5.72 -2.11 2.56
N THR A 78 5.29 -2.48 1.35
CA THR A 78 5.77 -1.87 0.10
C THR A 78 5.00 -0.59 -0.19
N LEU A 79 5.71 0.53 -0.36
CA LEU A 79 5.11 1.82 -0.73
C LEU A 79 4.66 1.81 -2.20
N ILE A 80 3.38 2.10 -2.46
CA ILE A 80 2.81 2.10 -3.82
C ILE A 80 2.35 3.47 -4.32
N GLY A 81 2.28 4.46 -3.42
CA GLY A 81 1.91 5.81 -3.77
C GLY A 81 2.32 6.78 -2.67
N ARG A 82 2.81 7.95 -3.05
CA ARG A 82 3.24 8.99 -2.13
C ARG A 82 2.99 10.37 -2.71
N PHE A 83 2.56 11.26 -1.84
CA PHE A 83 2.57 12.69 -2.10
C PHE A 83 3.10 13.41 -0.85
N ILE A 84 3.98 14.38 -1.03
CA ILE A 84 4.40 15.31 0.02
C ILE A 84 4.35 16.74 -0.53
N MET A 85 3.63 17.63 0.14
CA MET A 85 3.63 19.05 -0.22
C MET A 85 5.01 19.67 0.06
N LYS A 86 5.80 19.92 -0.99
CA LYS A 86 7.17 20.46 -0.90
C LYS A 86 7.27 21.93 -1.27
N ASP A 87 6.38 22.41 -2.14
CA ASP A 87 6.32 23.79 -2.60
C ASP A 87 4.85 24.18 -2.83
N GLN A 88 4.44 25.34 -2.32
CA GLN A 88 3.08 25.85 -2.49
C GLN A 88 2.85 26.46 -3.89
N ASN A 89 3.93 26.83 -4.59
CA ASN A 89 3.88 27.44 -5.91
C ASN A 89 3.85 26.40 -7.04
N SER A 90 4.31 25.17 -6.79
CA SER A 90 4.02 24.04 -7.65
C SER A 90 2.73 23.39 -7.17
N MET A 91 1.61 23.79 -7.75
CA MET A 91 0.52 22.81 -7.93
C MET A 91 1.06 21.74 -8.89
N ASP A 92 1.93 20.88 -8.39
CA ASP A 92 2.44 19.71 -9.08
C ASP A 92 1.24 18.79 -9.27
N MET A 93 0.54 19.00 -10.39
CA MET A 93 -0.58 18.18 -10.79
C MET A 93 -0.04 16.76 -11.01
N MET A 94 -0.72 15.76 -10.43
CA MET A 94 -0.34 14.37 -10.68
C MET A 94 -0.61 14.03 -12.15
N GLU A 95 0.46 13.87 -12.93
CA GLU A 95 0.40 13.72 -14.38
C GLU A 95 0.73 12.28 -14.84
N ASP A 96 1.53 11.53 -14.07
CA ASP A 96 2.10 10.27 -14.50
C ASP A 96 1.31 9.07 -13.98
N GLN A 97 0.20 8.75 -14.66
CA GLN A 97 -0.55 7.52 -14.43
C GLN A 97 0.08 6.33 -15.19
N SER A 98 0.12 5.15 -14.58
CA SER A 98 0.61 3.94 -15.26
C SER A 98 -0.18 2.70 -14.90
N ASN A 99 -0.32 1.78 -15.86
CA ASN A 99 -0.75 0.40 -15.63
C ASN A 99 0.42 -0.54 -15.30
N THR A 100 1.64 -0.02 -15.10
CA THR A 100 2.83 -0.82 -14.82
C THR A 100 3.43 -0.40 -13.49
N TYR A 101 3.26 -1.22 -12.44
CA TYR A 101 3.82 -0.92 -11.12
C TYR A 101 5.36 -0.78 -11.18
N ARG A 102 6.04 -1.49 -12.09
CA ARG A 102 7.50 -1.38 -12.31
C ARG A 102 7.96 0.01 -12.76
N LYS A 103 7.07 0.86 -13.30
CA LYS A 103 7.38 2.26 -13.62
C LYS A 103 7.17 3.18 -12.42
N ILE A 104 6.28 2.82 -11.50
CA ILE A 104 5.83 3.65 -10.38
C ILE A 104 6.67 3.38 -9.12
N LEU A 105 6.84 2.12 -8.73
CA LEU A 105 7.44 1.77 -7.44
C LEU A 105 8.92 2.21 -7.30
N PRO A 106 9.79 2.09 -8.33
CA PRO A 106 11.15 2.63 -8.25
C PRO A 106 11.20 4.16 -8.15
N ASN A 107 10.16 4.85 -8.61
CA ASN A 107 10.07 6.32 -8.67
C ASN A 107 9.20 6.88 -7.53
N TYR A 108 9.13 6.19 -6.40
CA TYR A 108 8.30 6.54 -5.25
C TYR A 108 8.54 7.94 -4.66
N ASN A 109 9.68 8.57 -4.96
CA ASN A 109 10.03 9.92 -4.52
C ASN A 109 9.35 11.02 -5.35
N THR A 110 8.71 10.67 -6.46
CA THR A 110 7.96 11.60 -7.30
C THR A 110 6.55 11.82 -6.73
N ASN A 111 6.11 13.07 -6.65
CA ASN A 111 4.74 13.41 -6.22
C ASN A 111 3.70 13.22 -7.32
N LYS A 112 4.13 12.89 -8.55
CA LYS A 112 3.31 13.00 -9.76
C LYS A 112 2.68 11.69 -10.20
N GLN A 113 2.96 10.60 -9.49
CA GLN A 113 2.73 9.25 -9.98
C GLN A 113 1.64 8.50 -9.20
N TYR A 114 0.81 7.76 -9.92
CA TYR A 114 -0.12 6.82 -9.32
C TYR A 114 -0.35 5.60 -10.21
N LEU A 115 -0.62 4.48 -9.55
CA LEU A 115 -0.86 3.19 -10.18
C LEU A 115 -2.34 3.05 -10.53
N LEU A 116 -2.63 2.79 -11.80
CA LEU A 116 -3.99 2.48 -12.25
C LEU A 116 -4.38 1.06 -11.85
N ARG A 117 -5.69 0.81 -11.80
CA ARG A 117 -6.28 -0.45 -11.33
C ARG A 117 -5.68 -1.71 -11.95
N ASN A 118 -5.44 -1.75 -13.27
CA ASN A 118 -4.84 -2.93 -13.90
C ASN A 118 -3.41 -3.17 -13.42
N GLY A 119 -2.62 -2.10 -13.21
CA GLY A 119 -1.29 -2.22 -12.64
C GLY A 119 -1.31 -2.68 -11.18
N PHE A 120 -2.32 -2.25 -10.41
CA PHE A 120 -2.52 -2.70 -9.04
C PHE A 120 -2.98 -4.15 -8.97
N ASN A 121 -3.81 -4.59 -9.90
CA ASN A 121 -4.20 -5.99 -10.08
C ASN A 121 -2.97 -6.88 -10.39
N GLN A 122 -2.14 -6.47 -11.35
CA GLN A 122 -0.92 -7.20 -11.67
C GLN A 122 0.04 -7.26 -10.47
N LEU A 123 0.18 -6.17 -9.72
CA LEU A 123 0.98 -6.15 -8.49
C LEU A 123 0.45 -7.18 -7.47
N LYS A 124 -0.88 -7.27 -7.30
CA LYS A 124 -1.49 -8.26 -6.40
C LYS A 124 -1.17 -9.69 -6.84
N TYR A 125 -1.25 -9.97 -8.14
CA TYR A 125 -0.93 -11.28 -8.68
C TYR A 125 0.55 -11.63 -8.49
N ASP A 126 1.46 -10.72 -8.83
CA ASP A 126 2.90 -10.96 -8.80
C ASP A 126 3.47 -10.99 -7.37
N MET A 127 2.95 -10.15 -6.46
CA MET A 127 3.45 -10.00 -5.09
C MET A 127 2.66 -10.80 -4.07
N GLY A 128 1.37 -11.06 -4.31
CA GLY A 128 0.50 -11.81 -3.41
C GLY A 128 0.05 -11.05 -2.16
N PHE A 129 0.05 -9.72 -2.18
CA PHE A 129 -0.32 -8.91 -1.01
C PHE A 129 -1.79 -9.10 -0.61
N THR A 130 -2.06 -9.01 0.70
CA THR A 130 -3.39 -9.25 1.29
C THR A 130 -3.90 -8.10 2.13
N GLN A 131 -3.07 -7.08 2.38
CA GLN A 131 -3.46 -5.88 3.10
C GLN A 131 -3.10 -4.62 2.32
N ILE A 132 -3.89 -3.57 2.53
CA ILE A 132 -3.60 -2.21 2.08
C ILE A 132 -3.56 -1.33 3.33
N ARG A 133 -2.56 -0.45 3.40
CA ARG A 133 -2.44 0.54 4.46
C ARG A 133 -2.45 1.95 3.88
N PHE A 134 -3.25 2.80 4.48
CA PHE A 134 -3.44 4.18 4.08
C PHE A 134 -2.93 5.08 5.18
N TYR A 135 -2.11 6.06 4.82
CA TYR A 135 -1.60 7.07 5.73
C TYR A 135 -1.81 8.44 5.09
N CYS A 136 -2.30 9.40 5.86
CA CYS A 136 -2.10 10.79 5.55
C CYS A 136 -1.96 11.64 6.81
N PHE A 137 -1.23 12.74 6.65
CA PHE A 137 -1.00 13.74 7.67
C PHE A 137 -1.27 15.13 7.10
N LYS A 138 -2.05 15.92 7.85
CA LYS A 138 -2.21 17.36 7.62
C LYS A 138 -1.83 18.15 8.83
N LYS A 139 -0.89 19.08 8.66
CA LYS A 139 -0.42 19.96 9.72
C LYS A 139 -1.52 20.86 10.28
N LYS A 140 -2.47 21.27 9.42
CA LYS A 140 -3.67 21.99 9.82
C LYS A 140 -4.88 21.13 9.44
N PRO A 141 -5.67 20.63 10.40
CA PRO A 141 -5.67 20.95 11.84
C PRO A 141 -4.70 20.15 12.74
N GLY A 142 -3.79 19.33 12.20
CA GLY A 142 -2.94 18.43 12.99
C GLY A 142 -3.51 17.01 13.02
N ARG A 143 -3.90 16.54 11.83
CA ARG A 143 -4.70 15.34 11.63
C ARG A 143 -3.85 14.23 11.03
N VAL A 144 -3.97 13.03 11.60
CA VAL A 144 -3.40 11.78 11.10
C VAL A 144 -4.56 10.84 10.82
N PHE A 145 -4.65 10.38 9.58
CA PHE A 145 -5.47 9.24 9.20
C PHE A 145 -4.51 8.10 8.87
N HIS A 146 -4.58 7.01 9.64
CA HIS A 146 -3.67 5.89 9.51
C HIS A 146 -4.41 4.58 9.78
N ILE A 147 -4.78 3.87 8.72
CA ILE A 147 -5.52 2.61 8.83
C ILE A 147 -4.87 1.52 7.99
N MET A 148 -5.13 0.27 8.33
CA MET A 148 -4.84 -0.88 7.49
C MET A 148 -6.05 -1.81 7.37
N THR A 149 -6.22 -2.44 6.21
CA THR A 149 -7.28 -3.45 6.04
C THR A 149 -7.01 -4.66 6.94
N ASN A 150 -8.08 -5.28 7.45
CA ASN A 150 -7.99 -6.42 8.35
C ASN A 150 -7.66 -7.70 7.58
N LYS A 151 -7.02 -8.67 8.26
CA LYS A 151 -6.81 -10.03 7.73
C LYS A 151 -8.06 -10.91 7.94
N ASN A 152 -9.20 -10.41 7.49
CA ASN A 152 -10.50 -11.09 7.52
C ASN A 152 -11.17 -11.03 6.13
N THR A 153 -12.36 -11.61 6.01
CA THR A 153 -13.13 -11.63 4.76
C THR A 153 -13.42 -10.21 4.27
N GLU A 154 -13.84 -9.32 5.17
CA GLU A 154 -14.20 -7.95 4.85
C GLU A 154 -13.00 -7.17 4.31
N GLY A 155 -11.83 -7.28 4.95
CA GLY A 155 -10.59 -6.65 4.48
C GLY A 155 -10.09 -7.24 3.16
N ALA A 156 -10.25 -8.55 2.94
CA ALA A 156 -9.93 -9.17 1.65
C ALA A 156 -10.83 -8.65 0.53
N ASP A 157 -12.10 -8.37 0.81
CA ASP A 157 -13.01 -7.77 -0.17
C ASP A 157 -12.62 -6.32 -0.52
N VAL A 158 -12.03 -5.57 0.41
CA VAL A 158 -11.40 -4.27 0.11
C VAL A 158 -10.24 -4.41 -0.87
N VAL A 159 -9.37 -5.40 -0.67
CA VAL A 159 -8.28 -5.67 -1.62
C VAL A 159 -8.84 -5.99 -3.01
N LYS A 160 -9.83 -6.89 -3.09
CA LYS A 160 -10.49 -7.22 -4.37
C LYS A 160 -11.13 -5.99 -5.01
N PHE A 161 -11.80 -5.14 -4.25
CA PHE A 161 -12.45 -3.93 -4.78
C PHE A 161 -11.46 -3.01 -5.51
N PHE A 162 -10.25 -2.86 -4.98
CA PHE A 162 -9.24 -2.03 -5.61
C PHE A 162 -8.49 -2.73 -6.75
N THR A 163 -8.58 -4.06 -6.90
CA THR A 163 -7.86 -4.82 -7.93
C THR A 163 -8.73 -5.41 -9.04
N GLU A 164 -9.84 -6.07 -8.73
CA GLU A 164 -10.58 -6.93 -9.69
C GLU A 164 -12.11 -6.84 -9.57
N SER A 165 -12.63 -6.42 -8.41
CA SER A 165 -14.07 -6.37 -8.14
C SER A 165 -14.64 -4.98 -8.36
N GLU A 166 -15.87 -4.91 -8.88
CA GLU A 166 -16.67 -3.68 -8.94
C GLU A 166 -17.60 -3.52 -7.72
N THR A 167 -17.72 -4.57 -6.90
CA THR A 167 -18.58 -4.55 -5.72
C THR A 167 -17.94 -3.68 -4.64
N MET A 168 -18.63 -2.61 -4.25
CA MET A 168 -18.24 -1.77 -3.11
C MET A 168 -18.40 -2.57 -1.81
N PRO A 169 -17.30 -2.88 -1.08
CA PRO A 169 -17.35 -3.69 0.13
C PRO A 169 -17.79 -2.88 1.34
N THR A 170 -18.24 -3.57 2.38
CA THR A 170 -18.57 -3.01 3.70
C THR A 170 -17.37 -2.25 4.29
N ALA A 171 -17.59 -1.07 4.86
CA ALA A 171 -16.52 -0.26 5.43
C ALA A 171 -16.19 -0.69 6.87
N CYS A 172 -17.19 -0.72 7.75
CA CYS A 172 -16.98 -1.10 9.15
C CYS A 172 -16.58 -2.57 9.27
N GLY A 173 -15.61 -2.86 10.13
CA GLY A 173 -15.04 -4.20 10.33
C GLY A 173 -14.00 -4.64 9.29
N SER A 174 -13.83 -3.89 8.20
CA SER A 174 -12.87 -4.20 7.13
C SER A 174 -11.44 -3.66 7.38
N PHE A 175 -11.26 -2.79 8.37
CA PHE A 175 -9.97 -2.17 8.69
C PHE A 175 -9.79 -1.93 10.19
N THR A 176 -8.56 -1.60 10.57
CA THR A 176 -8.15 -1.19 11.92
C THR A 176 -7.34 0.11 11.84
N GLY A 177 -7.60 1.04 12.76
CA GLY A 177 -6.77 2.24 12.94
C GLY A 177 -5.46 1.92 13.65
N LEU A 178 -4.37 2.52 13.19
CA LEU A 178 -3.04 2.37 13.80
C LEU A 178 -2.85 3.37 14.95
N PRO A 179 -1.85 3.18 15.84
CA PRO A 179 -1.78 3.88 17.14
C PRO A 179 -1.74 5.41 17.06
N ASP A 180 -1.26 5.98 15.96
CA ASP A 180 -1.17 7.42 15.70
C ASP A 180 -2.40 7.99 14.97
N ASP A 181 -3.36 7.16 14.56
CA ASP A 181 -4.61 7.62 13.97
C ASP A 181 -5.42 8.43 14.99
N ASN A 182 -5.78 9.64 14.58
CA ASN A 182 -6.70 10.49 15.34
C ASN A 182 -7.84 10.98 14.43
N SER A 183 -8.19 10.18 13.42
CA SER A 183 -9.08 10.59 12.35
C SER A 183 -10.55 10.41 12.68
N SER A 184 -11.35 11.38 12.26
CA SER A 184 -12.81 11.30 12.39
C SER A 184 -13.38 10.36 11.32
N LEU A 185 -12.73 10.30 10.16
CA LEU A 185 -13.08 9.44 9.04
C LEU A 185 -13.00 7.96 9.46
N ALA A 186 -11.89 7.51 10.07
CA ALA A 186 -11.78 6.12 10.55
C ALA A 186 -12.80 5.77 11.63
N GLN A 187 -13.14 6.73 12.51
CA GLN A 187 -14.13 6.56 13.57
C GLN A 187 -15.58 6.49 13.08
N ASN A 188 -15.87 6.87 11.83
CA ASN A 188 -17.21 6.98 11.27
C ASN A 188 -17.33 6.18 9.96
N CYS A 189 -16.82 4.93 9.96
CA CYS A 189 -16.88 4.03 8.80
C CYS A 189 -18.31 3.79 8.30
N ASP A 190 -19.29 3.84 9.20
CA ASP A 190 -20.71 3.67 8.92
C ASP A 190 -21.24 4.75 7.97
N LYS A 191 -20.55 5.90 7.90
CA LYS A 191 -20.93 7.02 7.03
C LYS A 191 -20.21 7.02 5.69
N TRP A 192 -19.33 6.06 5.45
CA TRP A 192 -18.58 5.99 4.20
C TRP A 192 -19.47 5.50 3.07
N GLY A 193 -19.22 5.97 1.86
CA GLY A 193 -19.84 5.44 0.65
C GLY A 193 -20.85 6.39 0.01
N PHE A 194 -21.18 6.08 -1.25
CA PHE A 194 -22.28 6.68 -1.98
C PHE A 194 -22.72 5.75 -3.12
N PRO A 195 -24.03 5.53 -3.35
CA PRO A 195 -25.17 6.17 -2.68
C PRO A 195 -25.46 5.61 -1.28
N ASN A 196 -24.98 4.39 -1.01
CA ASN A 196 -25.25 3.72 0.25
C ASN A 196 -24.12 3.97 1.26
N PRO A 197 -24.47 4.18 2.55
CA PRO A 197 -23.51 4.26 3.65
C PRO A 197 -22.86 2.89 3.95
N ASP A 198 -21.88 2.89 4.85
CA ASP A 198 -21.06 1.74 5.22
C ASP A 198 -20.41 1.03 4.02
N ARG A 199 -19.88 1.80 3.06
CA ARG A 199 -19.22 1.26 1.87
C ARG A 199 -17.91 1.97 1.54
N TRP A 200 -16.93 1.21 1.06
CA TRP A 200 -15.77 1.78 0.38
C TRP A 200 -16.16 2.32 -1.00
N GLY A 201 -15.56 3.44 -1.40
CA GLY A 201 -15.72 3.97 -2.74
C GLY A 201 -16.94 4.87 -2.95
N HIS A 202 -17.15 5.25 -4.20
CA HIS A 202 -18.28 6.05 -4.65
C HIS A 202 -18.75 5.50 -5.99
N GLN A 203 -20.06 5.23 -6.15
CA GLN A 203 -20.59 4.52 -7.32
C GLN A 203 -20.24 5.20 -8.67
N THR A 204 -20.33 6.54 -8.75
CA THR A 204 -19.94 7.27 -9.97
C THR A 204 -18.43 7.42 -10.20
N PHE A 205 -17.59 6.97 -9.27
CA PHE A 205 -16.12 7.00 -9.36
C PHE A 205 -15.51 5.59 -9.33
N LEU A 206 -16.28 4.57 -9.73
CA LEU A 206 -15.78 3.22 -9.99
C LEU A 206 -14.99 3.18 -11.31
N ASN A 207 -13.85 3.87 -11.34
CA ASN A 207 -12.93 3.93 -12.47
C ASN A 207 -11.53 3.44 -12.04
N ASP A 208 -10.57 3.44 -12.97
CA ASP A 208 -9.22 2.91 -12.74
C ASP A 208 -8.39 3.71 -11.72
N LYS A 209 -8.86 4.88 -11.31
CA LYS A 209 -8.22 5.78 -10.33
C LYS A 209 -8.88 5.70 -8.96
N ARG A 210 -9.83 4.79 -8.74
CA ARG A 210 -10.67 4.78 -7.53
C ARG A 210 -9.88 4.69 -6.21
N LEU A 211 -8.77 3.94 -6.20
CA LEU A 211 -7.87 3.82 -5.04
C LEU A 211 -7.31 5.17 -4.58
N PHE A 212 -7.09 6.08 -5.53
CA PHE A 212 -6.43 7.35 -5.29
C PHE A 212 -7.42 8.55 -5.30
N SER A 213 -8.61 8.41 -5.86
CA SER A 213 -9.55 9.54 -6.01
C SER A 213 -10.66 9.60 -4.96
N ARG A 214 -11.36 8.49 -4.70
CA ARG A 214 -12.49 8.41 -3.76
C ARG A 214 -12.57 7.06 -3.06
N ALA A 215 -11.44 6.55 -2.58
CA ALA A 215 -11.39 5.29 -1.85
C ALA A 215 -12.26 5.33 -0.58
N MET A 216 -12.21 6.43 0.18
CA MET A 216 -13.03 6.66 1.37
C MET A 216 -13.74 8.00 1.22
N THR A 217 -15.08 7.94 1.16
CA THR A 217 -15.92 9.10 0.88
C THR A 217 -16.97 9.24 1.96
N TRP A 218 -17.03 10.39 2.64
CA TRP A 218 -18.15 10.74 3.50
C TRP A 218 -18.69 12.10 3.02
N GLN A 219 -19.75 12.06 2.20
CA GLN A 219 -20.20 13.16 1.32
C GLN A 219 -20.34 14.53 1.99
N ILE A 220 -20.75 14.54 3.26
CA ILE A 220 -21.10 15.76 4.00
C ILE A 220 -20.07 16.02 5.12
N GLY A 221 -19.11 15.12 5.32
CA GLY A 221 -18.24 15.13 6.47
C GLY A 221 -16.76 15.26 6.14
N ARG A 222 -16.14 14.27 5.50
CA ARG A 222 -14.67 14.18 5.32
C ARG A 222 -14.28 13.24 4.18
N PHE A 223 -13.12 13.45 3.58
CA PHE A 223 -12.61 12.61 2.49
C PHE A 223 -11.16 12.17 2.71
N TYR A 224 -10.83 11.00 2.19
CA TYR A 224 -9.45 10.62 1.88
C TYR A 224 -9.26 10.67 0.36
N ARG A 225 -8.39 11.57 -0.11
CA ARG A 225 -8.18 11.78 -1.54
C ARG A 225 -6.73 12.10 -1.87
N PHE A 226 -6.20 11.30 -2.79
CA PHE A 226 -4.85 11.33 -3.32
C PHE A 226 -4.75 12.04 -4.69
N ILE A 227 -5.84 12.15 -5.47
CA ILE A 227 -5.86 12.81 -6.80
C ILE A 227 -7.15 13.63 -6.95
N SER A 228 -7.05 14.93 -7.27
CA SER A 228 -8.11 15.74 -7.90
C SER A 228 -7.60 17.09 -8.40
N LYS A 229 -8.41 17.77 -9.21
CA LYS A 229 -8.33 19.21 -9.47
C LYS A 229 -8.68 20.06 -8.23
N ASP A 230 -9.36 19.45 -7.26
CA ASP A 230 -9.62 19.98 -5.90
C ASP A 230 -8.43 19.66 -4.97
N PRO A 231 -8.22 20.42 -3.88
CA PRO A 231 -7.16 20.13 -2.91
C PRO A 231 -7.24 18.70 -2.36
N TYR A 232 -6.06 18.09 -2.20
CA TYR A 232 -5.85 16.82 -1.50
C TYR A 232 -6.54 16.86 -0.14
N SER A 233 -7.32 15.82 0.17
CA SER A 233 -8.09 15.75 1.41
C SER A 233 -7.59 14.61 2.27
N CYS A 234 -7.41 14.89 3.55
CA CYS A 234 -7.01 13.91 4.56
C CYS A 234 -7.88 14.14 5.78
N ASP A 235 -8.97 13.38 5.88
CA ASP A 235 -9.94 13.53 6.97
C ASP A 235 -10.47 14.97 7.05
N ASP A 236 -10.79 15.58 5.90
CA ASP A 236 -11.28 16.96 5.79
C ASP A 236 -12.21 17.18 4.58
N ILE A 237 -12.78 18.39 4.47
CA ILE A 237 -13.57 18.85 3.31
C ILE A 237 -12.83 19.99 2.62
N LYS A 238 -11.99 19.66 1.63
CA LYS A 238 -11.32 20.64 0.76
C LYS A 238 -10.49 21.70 1.52
N GLU A 239 -9.96 21.32 2.68
CA GLU A 239 -9.06 22.19 3.43
C GLU A 239 -7.76 22.40 2.66
N GLY A 240 -7.16 23.59 2.79
CA GLY A 240 -5.87 23.89 2.17
C GLY A 240 -4.77 22.91 2.59
N ILE A 241 -3.72 22.82 1.77
CA ILE A 241 -2.57 21.96 2.03
C ILE A 241 -1.41 22.81 2.52
N SER A 242 -0.74 22.35 3.56
CA SER A 242 0.45 22.98 4.13
C SER A 242 1.72 22.26 3.69
N LEU A 243 2.84 22.99 3.65
CA LEU A 243 4.16 22.37 3.47
C LEU A 243 4.37 21.24 4.50
N GLY A 244 4.78 20.07 4.01
CA GLY A 244 4.97 18.85 4.80
C GLY A 244 3.73 17.94 4.91
N ASP A 245 2.55 18.39 4.50
CA ASP A 245 1.38 17.51 4.42
C ASP A 245 1.69 16.31 3.50
N THR A 246 1.30 15.12 3.94
CA THR A 246 1.81 13.87 3.38
C THR A 246 0.70 12.86 3.20
N TRP A 247 0.72 12.12 2.09
CA TRP A 247 -0.13 10.97 1.84
C TRP A 247 0.74 9.80 1.39
N LYS A 248 0.44 8.59 1.86
CA LYS A 248 1.13 7.36 1.49
C LYS A 248 0.15 6.20 1.43
N ILE A 249 0.31 5.31 0.47
CA ILE A 249 -0.40 4.03 0.40
C ILE A 249 0.63 2.91 0.32
N PHE A 250 0.42 1.87 1.09
CA PHE A 250 1.28 0.70 1.14
C PHE A 250 0.47 -0.59 0.95
N VAL A 251 1.17 -1.65 0.56
CA VAL A 251 0.62 -3.02 0.54
C VAL A 251 1.58 -4.01 1.19
N ARG A 252 1.04 -5.10 1.71
CA ARG A 252 1.81 -6.28 2.12
C ARG A 252 0.98 -7.55 2.03
#